data_AF-A0A843I3Y3-F1
#
_entry.id   AF-A0A843I3Y3-F1
#
_cell.length_a   1.000
_cell.length_b   1.000
_cell.length_c   1.000
_cell.angle_alpha   90.00
_cell.angle_beta   90.00
_cell.angle_gamma   90.00
#
_symmetry.space_group_name_H-M   'P 1'
#
loop_
_entity.id
_entity.type
_entity.pdbx_description
1 polymer ?
#
loop_
_entity_poly.entity_id
_entity_poly.type
_entity_poly.pdbx_seq_one_letter_code
_entity_poly.pdbx_strand_id
1 'polypeptide(L)'
;MAVGVIKASGAKEPFSPDKLKASLRKAAEDVGVGVNGEVSVAPKSDVTSYELSDLIELELLRKSIERPDYAKVATSHLLGKIYKDVLGKEYLRRKSVERYAAGWREALKSLAELKLLKEDAPKVAEWIELDPGFDRRLSYNALRLFTNGNYALRRPDGRLAETPAMAGARVAAAVARSPGWARRYYELIAGLKFV
;
A
#
# COMPACT_ATOMS: atom_id res chain seq x y z
N MET A 1 4.26 24.99 22.01
CA MET A 1 5.27 24.40 21.10
C MET A 1 4.57 23.94 19.84
N ALA A 2 5.15 24.18 18.66
CA ALA A 2 4.58 23.68 17.40
C ALA A 2 4.76 22.15 17.33
N VAL A 3 3.68 21.43 17.03
CA VAL A 3 3.69 19.98 16.91
C VAL A 3 4.46 19.56 15.66
N GLY A 4 5.39 18.61 15.80
CA GLY A 4 6.18 18.08 14.70
C GLY A 4 5.67 16.73 14.17
N VAL A 5 6.04 16.45 12.91
CA VAL A 5 5.84 15.16 12.26
C VAL A 5 7.20 14.51 12.02
N ILE A 6 7.42 13.35 12.62
CA ILE A 6 8.64 12.55 12.49
C ILE A 6 8.52 11.66 11.23
N LYS A 7 9.44 11.82 10.28
CA LYS A 7 9.50 11.03 9.06
C LYS A 7 10.10 9.65 9.33
N ALA A 8 9.89 8.72 8.40
CA ALA A 8 10.53 7.41 8.42
C ALA A 8 12.08 7.49 8.50
N SER A 9 12.68 8.57 7.99
CA SER A 9 14.11 8.83 8.09
C SER A 9 14.57 9.40 9.44
N GLY A 10 13.66 9.59 10.40
CA GLY A 10 13.92 10.27 11.68
C GLY A 10 13.89 11.79 11.61
N ALA A 11 13.87 12.39 10.42
CA ALA A 11 13.76 13.85 10.25
C ALA A 11 12.43 14.37 10.84
N LYS A 12 12.50 15.47 11.59
CA LYS A 12 11.32 16.15 12.16
C LYS A 12 11.00 17.40 11.35
N GLU A 13 9.75 17.54 10.91
CA GLU A 13 9.25 18.78 10.28
C GLU A 13 8.00 19.30 11.01
N PRO A 14 7.67 20.59 10.92
CA PRO A 14 6.41 21.10 11.47
C PRO A 14 5.19 20.41 10.84
N PHE A 15 4.16 20.14 11.65
CA PHE A 15 2.86 19.69 11.14
C PHE A 15 2.28 20.74 10.18
N SER A 16 1.78 20.27 9.03
CA SER A 16 1.19 21.12 7.99
C SER A 16 -0.20 20.60 7.63
N PRO A 17 -1.26 21.35 7.98
CA PRO A 17 -2.62 21.04 7.55
C PRO A 17 -2.77 20.97 6.02
N ASP A 18 -2.03 21.80 5.29
CA ASP A 18 -2.12 21.85 3.82
C ASP A 18 -1.53 20.60 3.16
N LYS A 19 -0.41 20.07 3.69
CA LYS A 19 0.12 18.76 3.25
C LYS A 19 -0.91 17.65 3.51
N LEU A 20 -1.64 17.74 4.61
CA LEU A 20 -2.70 16.80 4.95
C LEU A 20 -3.84 16.83 3.93
N LYS A 21 -4.37 18.03 3.68
CA LYS A 21 -5.44 18.28 2.71
C LYS A 21 -5.03 17.81 1.32
N ALA A 22 -3.80 18.08 0.90
CA ALA A 22 -3.28 17.62 -0.38
C ALA A 22 -3.20 16.08 -0.47
N SER A 23 -2.76 15.41 0.60
CA SER A 23 -2.73 13.94 0.67
C SER A 23 -4.14 13.34 0.56
N LEU A 24 -5.08 13.89 1.31
CA LEU A 24 -6.48 13.47 1.30
C LEU A 24 -7.15 13.70 -0.05
N ARG A 25 -6.96 14.89 -0.63
CA ARG A 25 -7.49 15.23 -1.95
C ARG A 25 -7.02 14.23 -3.00
N LYS A 26 -5.73 13.88 -3.00
CA LYS A 26 -5.19 12.91 -3.94
C LYS A 26 -5.79 11.52 -3.76
N ALA A 27 -5.91 11.05 -2.51
CA ALA A 27 -6.54 9.78 -2.20
C ALA A 27 -8.02 9.75 -2.63
N ALA A 28 -8.72 10.88 -2.51
CA ALA A 28 -10.11 11.01 -2.89
C ALA A 28 -10.31 11.08 -4.41
N GLU A 29 -9.44 11.81 -5.12
CA GLU A 29 -9.37 11.84 -6.59
C GLU A 29 -9.16 10.44 -7.18
N ASP A 30 -8.30 9.62 -6.56
CA ASP A 30 -8.03 8.24 -6.97
C ASP A 30 -9.28 7.33 -6.94
N VAL A 31 -10.31 7.69 -6.17
CA VAL A 31 -11.56 6.92 -6.03
C VAL A 31 -12.81 7.72 -6.44
N GLY A 32 -12.64 8.90 -7.04
CA GLY A 32 -13.74 9.74 -7.51
C GLY A 32 -14.65 10.29 -6.41
N VAL A 33 -14.12 10.53 -5.20
CA VAL A 33 -14.88 11.04 -4.06
C VAL A 33 -14.48 12.50 -3.77
N GLY A 34 -15.45 13.37 -3.51
CA GLY A 34 -15.20 14.74 -3.08
C GLY A 34 -14.96 14.84 -1.58
N VAL A 35 -13.88 15.54 -1.17
CA VAL A 35 -13.57 15.81 0.25
C VAL A 35 -13.44 17.32 0.45
N ASN A 36 -14.35 17.91 1.23
CA ASN A 36 -14.49 19.37 1.40
C ASN A 36 -13.91 19.88 2.73
N GLY A 37 -12.71 19.41 3.11
CA GLY A 37 -12.03 19.87 4.34
C GLY A 37 -12.69 19.45 5.66
N GLU A 38 -13.77 18.67 5.58
CA GLU A 38 -14.51 18.12 6.74
C GLU A 38 -13.67 17.16 7.59
N VAL A 39 -12.60 16.60 7.01
CA VAL A 39 -11.66 15.69 7.66
C VAL A 39 -10.44 16.50 8.10
N SER A 40 -10.26 16.62 9.41
CA SER A 40 -9.11 17.32 9.99
C SER A 40 -8.59 16.56 11.19
N VAL A 41 -7.27 16.47 11.33
CA VAL A 41 -6.59 15.93 12.50
C VAL A 41 -5.64 16.98 13.04
N ALA A 42 -5.69 17.22 14.34
CA ALA A 42 -4.79 18.12 15.05
C ALA A 42 -4.04 17.32 16.12
N PRO A 43 -2.84 16.79 15.82
CA PRO A 43 -2.06 16.04 16.81
C PRO A 43 -1.71 16.94 18.01
N LYS A 44 -1.76 16.37 19.23
CA LYS A 44 -1.50 17.11 20.49
C LYS A 44 -0.02 17.12 20.91
N SER A 45 0.76 16.19 20.38
CA SER A 45 2.19 16.01 20.60
C SER A 45 2.85 15.66 19.27
N ASP A 46 4.18 15.61 19.23
CA ASP A 46 4.88 15.07 18.07
C ASP A 46 4.34 13.69 17.71
N VAL A 47 4.17 13.44 16.41
CA VAL A 47 3.65 12.18 15.86
C VAL A 47 4.50 11.71 14.71
N THR A 48 4.61 10.41 14.50
CA THR A 48 5.22 9.88 13.29
C THR A 48 4.29 10.10 12.09
N SER A 49 4.87 10.13 10.89
CA SER A 49 4.07 10.20 9.66
C SER A 49 3.14 9.00 9.46
N TYR A 50 3.45 7.85 10.07
CA TYR A 50 2.57 6.67 10.06
C TYR A 50 1.39 6.84 11.02
N GLU A 51 1.64 7.26 12.26
CA GLU A 51 0.57 7.53 13.23
C GLU A 51 -0.36 8.63 12.73
N LEU A 52 0.18 9.70 12.12
CA LEU A 52 -0.65 10.74 11.52
C LEU A 52 -1.55 10.20 10.40
N SER A 53 -1.01 9.32 9.54
CA SER A 53 -1.81 8.63 8.51
C SER A 53 -2.94 7.81 9.12
N ASP A 54 -2.62 7.06 10.18
CA ASP A 54 -3.56 6.18 10.85
C ASP A 54 -4.69 6.96 11.53
N LEU A 55 -4.38 8.10 12.17
CA LEU A 55 -5.39 9.00 12.75
C LEU A 55 -6.36 9.54 11.69
N ILE A 56 -5.86 9.88 10.51
CA ILE A 56 -6.69 10.43 9.42
C ILE A 56 -7.59 9.35 8.84
N GLU A 57 -7.05 8.15 8.64
CA GLU A 57 -7.81 7.00 8.14
C GLU A 57 -8.93 6.63 9.12
N LEU A 58 -8.67 6.68 10.43
CA LEU A 58 -9.70 6.49 11.46
C LEU A 58 -10.76 7.59 11.41
N GLU A 59 -10.38 8.86 11.23
CA GLU A 59 -11.34 9.97 11.13
C GLU A 59 -12.23 9.84 9.88
N LEU A 60 -11.65 9.43 8.74
CA LEU A 60 -12.40 9.12 7.52
C LEU A 60 -13.41 7.98 7.74
N LEU A 61 -13.00 6.91 8.43
CA LEU A 61 -13.88 5.78 8.75
C LEU A 61 -14.99 6.18 9.71
N ARG A 62 -14.70 7.02 10.71
CA ARG A 62 -15.71 7.55 11.63
C ARG A 62 -16.77 8.34 10.86
N LYS A 63 -16.34 9.23 9.97
CA LYS A 63 -17.25 9.99 9.10
C LYS A 63 -17.98 9.12 8.09
N SER A 64 -17.43 7.94 7.76
CA SER A 64 -18.08 7.02 6.82
C SER A 64 -19.40 6.44 7.31
N ILE A 65 -19.71 6.58 8.61
CA ILE A 65 -21.04 6.28 9.16
C ILE A 65 -22.11 7.15 8.49
N GLU A 66 -21.82 8.43 8.24
CA GLU A 66 -22.74 9.39 7.59
C GLU A 66 -22.44 9.55 6.09
N ARG A 67 -21.17 9.36 5.69
CA ARG A 67 -20.66 9.50 4.32
C ARG A 67 -19.96 8.21 3.87
N PRO A 68 -20.69 7.14 3.51
CA PRO A 68 -20.10 5.81 3.25
C PRO A 68 -18.98 5.79 2.20
N ASP A 69 -18.97 6.75 1.28
CA ASP A 69 -17.92 6.97 0.29
C ASP A 69 -16.55 7.29 0.91
N TYR A 70 -16.49 7.85 2.13
CA TYR A 70 -15.24 8.15 2.83
C TYR A 70 -14.45 6.90 3.23
N ALA A 71 -15.10 5.74 3.35
CA ALA A 71 -14.39 4.46 3.54
C ALA A 71 -13.51 4.12 2.33
N LYS A 72 -13.94 4.49 1.11
CA LYS A 72 -13.12 4.33 -0.11
C LYS A 72 -11.90 5.26 -0.07
N VAL A 73 -12.07 6.48 0.43
CA VAL A 73 -10.96 7.44 0.60
C VAL A 73 -9.96 6.93 1.64
N ALA A 74 -10.41 6.38 2.77
CA ALA A 74 -9.54 5.78 3.77
C ALA A 74 -8.73 4.62 3.19
N THR A 75 -9.40 3.75 2.43
CA THR A 75 -8.77 2.62 1.72
C THR A 75 -7.72 3.10 0.74
N SER A 76 -8.05 4.10 -0.09
CA SER A 76 -7.15 4.71 -1.08
C SER A 76 -5.93 5.38 -0.41
N HIS A 77 -6.14 6.07 0.71
CA HIS A 77 -5.08 6.70 1.47
C HIS A 77 -4.08 5.68 2.02
N LEU A 78 -4.58 4.60 2.64
CA LEU A 78 -3.76 3.49 3.13
C LEU A 78 -3.01 2.81 1.98
N LEU A 79 -3.67 2.59 0.84
CA LEU A 79 -3.03 2.01 -0.34
C LEU A 79 -1.92 2.91 -0.90
N GLY A 80 -2.12 4.23 -0.87
CA GLY A 80 -1.09 5.22 -1.19
C GLY A 80 0.16 5.07 -0.30
N LYS A 81 -0.02 4.77 1.00
CA LYS A 81 1.08 4.48 1.92
C LYS A 81 1.83 3.21 1.53
N ILE A 82 1.10 2.13 1.24
CA ILE A 82 1.66 0.85 0.80
C ILE A 82 2.48 1.07 -0.49
N TYR A 83 1.91 1.75 -1.48
CA TYR A 83 2.61 2.06 -2.72
C TYR A 83 3.84 2.94 -2.53
N LYS A 84 3.79 3.93 -1.65
CA LYS A 84 4.96 4.75 -1.32
C LYS A 84 6.10 3.92 -0.73
N ASP A 85 5.76 2.93 0.09
CA ASP A 85 6.74 2.07 0.73
C ASP A 85 7.41 1.12 -0.25
N VAL A 86 6.59 0.46 -1.07
CA VAL A 86 7.05 -0.59 -1.98
C VAL A 86 7.62 -0.01 -3.28
N LEU A 87 6.89 0.92 -3.91
CA LEU A 87 7.14 1.45 -5.26
C LEU A 87 7.76 2.85 -5.27
N GLY A 88 7.81 3.51 -4.11
CA GLY A 88 8.40 4.83 -3.95
C GLY A 88 7.50 6.00 -4.35
N LYS A 89 8.01 7.23 -4.11
CA LYS A 89 7.27 8.48 -4.36
C LYS A 89 7.00 8.74 -5.84
N GLU A 90 7.87 8.27 -6.73
CA GLU A 90 7.72 8.53 -8.17
C GLU A 90 6.54 7.76 -8.76
N TYR A 91 6.32 6.52 -8.32
CA TYR A 91 5.10 5.78 -8.68
C TYR A 91 3.83 6.52 -8.25
N LEU A 92 3.81 7.10 -7.05
CA LEU A 92 2.65 7.90 -6.61
C LEU A 92 2.41 9.14 -7.47
N ARG A 93 3.45 9.73 -8.07
CA ARG A 93 3.30 10.90 -8.96
C ARG A 93 2.78 10.49 -10.33
N ARG A 94 3.22 9.34 -10.84
CA ARG A 94 2.88 8.82 -12.17
C ARG A 94 2.58 7.33 -12.06
N LYS A 95 1.34 7.00 -11.72
CA LYS A 95 0.91 5.60 -11.61
C LYS A 95 0.77 5.03 -13.02
N SER A 96 1.48 3.94 -13.31
CA SER A 96 1.36 3.22 -14.57
C SER A 96 1.60 1.73 -14.35
N VAL A 97 1.07 0.91 -15.25
CA VAL A 97 1.22 -0.55 -15.19
C VAL A 97 2.68 -0.95 -15.35
N GLU A 98 3.42 -0.25 -16.22
CA GLU A 98 4.84 -0.50 -16.48
C GLU A 98 5.68 -0.22 -15.24
N ARG A 99 5.42 0.88 -14.52
CA ARG A 99 6.12 1.22 -13.28
C ARG A 99 5.79 0.25 -12.15
N TYR A 100 4.54 -0.21 -12.09
CA TYR A 100 4.14 -1.22 -11.13
C TYR A 100 4.88 -2.55 -11.38
N ALA A 101 4.93 -3.00 -12.63
CA ALA A 101 5.65 -4.21 -13.04
C ALA A 101 7.17 -4.07 -12.86
N ALA A 102 7.74 -2.89 -13.10
CA ALA A 102 9.15 -2.62 -12.79
C ALA A 102 9.42 -2.71 -11.28
N GLY A 103 8.54 -2.14 -10.45
CA GLY A 103 8.63 -2.25 -8.99
C GLY A 103 8.51 -3.69 -8.49
N TRP A 104 7.72 -4.54 -9.16
CA TRP A 104 7.65 -5.97 -8.86
C TRP A 104 8.98 -6.69 -9.06
N ARG A 105 9.62 -6.47 -10.21
CA ARG A 105 10.94 -7.05 -10.52
C ARG A 105 11.98 -6.62 -9.49
N GLU A 106 11.98 -5.34 -9.15
CA GLU A 106 12.89 -4.79 -8.14
C GLU A 106 12.61 -5.36 -6.74
N ALA A 107 11.35 -5.51 -6.35
CA ALA A 107 10.97 -6.10 -5.07
C ALA A 107 11.47 -7.56 -4.95
N LEU A 108 11.26 -8.38 -5.96
CA LEU A 108 11.76 -9.76 -5.99
C LEU A 108 13.29 -9.81 -5.91
N LYS A 109 13.98 -8.96 -6.67
CA LYS A 109 15.44 -8.87 -6.66
C LYS A 109 15.97 -8.49 -5.28
N SER A 110 15.43 -7.42 -4.70
CA SER A 110 15.81 -6.95 -3.37
C SER A 110 15.55 -8.00 -2.29
N LEU A 111 14.40 -8.69 -2.34
CA LEU A 111 14.07 -9.76 -1.39
C LEU A 111 14.99 -10.98 -1.53
N ALA A 112 15.42 -11.32 -2.75
CA ALA A 112 16.40 -12.38 -3.01
C ALA A 112 17.80 -12.00 -2.50
N GLU A 113 18.25 -10.77 -2.74
CA GLU A 113 19.53 -10.24 -2.23
C GLU A 113 19.58 -10.23 -0.69
N LEU A 114 18.45 -9.94 -0.05
CA LEU A 114 18.27 -10.00 1.40
C LEU A 114 18.12 -11.43 1.95
N LYS A 115 18.17 -12.45 1.07
CA LYS A 115 17.96 -13.88 1.41
C LYS A 115 16.61 -14.17 2.08
N LEU A 116 15.62 -13.30 1.86
CA LEU A 116 14.23 -13.50 2.28
C LEU A 116 13.46 -14.35 1.27
N LEU A 117 13.91 -14.37 0.01
CA LEU A 117 13.46 -15.28 -1.04
C LEU A 117 14.66 -16.03 -1.63
N LYS A 118 14.37 -17.09 -2.39
CA LYS A 118 15.38 -17.82 -3.16
C LYS A 118 16.00 -16.92 -4.23
N GLU A 119 17.25 -17.19 -4.60
CA GLU A 119 17.99 -16.41 -5.59
C GLU A 119 17.32 -16.37 -6.97
N ASP A 120 16.55 -17.40 -7.31
CA ASP A 120 15.82 -17.51 -8.58
C ASP A 120 14.43 -16.86 -8.55
N ALA A 121 14.00 -16.28 -7.41
CA ALA A 121 12.71 -15.62 -7.26
C ALA A 121 12.43 -14.52 -8.32
N PRO A 122 13.40 -13.73 -8.81
CA PRO A 122 13.15 -12.75 -9.88
C PRO A 122 12.55 -13.34 -11.16
N LYS A 123 12.77 -14.63 -11.46
CA LYS A 123 12.17 -15.32 -12.61
C LYS A 123 10.65 -15.37 -12.54
N VAL A 124 10.06 -15.27 -11.35
CA VAL A 124 8.59 -15.25 -11.16
C VAL A 124 7.95 -14.08 -11.91
N ALA A 125 8.65 -12.95 -12.08
CA ALA A 125 8.15 -11.81 -12.83
C ALA A 125 7.93 -12.09 -14.33
N GLU A 126 8.52 -13.15 -14.87
CA GLU A 126 8.29 -13.61 -16.25
C GLU A 126 7.09 -14.55 -16.35
N TRP A 127 6.66 -15.13 -15.21
CA TRP A 127 5.59 -16.12 -15.18
C TRP A 127 4.23 -15.47 -15.00
N ILE A 128 4.15 -14.43 -14.18
CA ILE A 128 2.90 -13.82 -13.73
C ILE A 128 2.88 -12.34 -14.13
N GLU A 129 1.85 -11.96 -14.87
CA GLU A 129 1.47 -10.56 -15.06
C GLU A 129 0.62 -10.11 -13.86
N LEU A 130 1.02 -9.02 -13.19
CA LEU A 130 0.30 -8.52 -12.02
C LEU A 130 -0.95 -7.76 -12.43
N ASP A 131 -2.02 -7.88 -11.62
CA ASP A 131 -3.20 -7.03 -11.66
C ASP A 131 -3.18 -6.04 -10.47
N PRO A 132 -2.73 -4.78 -10.67
CA PRO A 132 -2.83 -3.73 -9.64
C PRO A 132 -4.28 -3.39 -9.27
N GLY A 133 -5.26 -3.82 -10.07
CA GLY A 133 -6.68 -3.78 -9.73
C GLY A 133 -7.01 -4.58 -8.48
N PHE A 134 -6.31 -5.69 -8.20
CA PHE A 134 -6.51 -6.48 -6.99
C PHE A 134 -6.34 -5.64 -5.73
N ASP A 135 -5.24 -4.88 -5.63
CA ASP A 135 -4.96 -4.00 -4.49
C ASP A 135 -6.10 -3.01 -4.22
N ARG A 136 -6.74 -2.51 -5.29
CA ARG A 136 -7.84 -1.53 -5.22
C ARG A 136 -9.18 -2.15 -4.86
N ARG A 137 -9.34 -3.46 -5.07
CA ARG A 137 -10.56 -4.21 -4.69
C ARG A 137 -10.56 -4.62 -3.22
N LEU A 138 -9.40 -4.63 -2.56
CA LEU A 138 -9.31 -4.95 -1.15
C LEU A 138 -9.97 -3.87 -0.27
N SER A 139 -10.69 -4.31 0.75
CA SER A 139 -11.25 -3.42 1.75
C SER A 139 -10.16 -2.81 2.63
N TYR A 140 -10.48 -1.70 3.32
CA TYR A 140 -9.59 -1.11 4.31
C TYR A 140 -9.09 -2.15 5.34
N ASN A 141 -10.00 -2.99 5.85
CA ASN A 141 -9.66 -4.02 6.84
C ASN A 141 -8.72 -5.09 6.26
N ALA A 142 -8.93 -5.49 5.00
CA ALA A 142 -8.03 -6.43 4.33
C ALA A 142 -6.63 -5.83 4.15
N LEU A 143 -6.54 -4.55 3.76
CA LEU A 143 -5.25 -3.85 3.68
C LEU A 143 -4.59 -3.70 5.07
N ARG A 144 -5.36 -3.43 6.12
CA ARG A 144 -4.83 -3.37 7.50
C ARG A 144 -4.35 -4.72 8.00
N LEU A 145 -5.07 -5.79 7.70
CA LEU A 145 -4.61 -7.14 8.00
C LEU A 145 -3.33 -7.46 7.21
N PHE A 146 -3.27 -7.05 5.94
CA PHE A 146 -2.07 -7.23 5.13
C PHE A 146 -0.85 -6.52 5.73
N THR A 147 -1.00 -5.25 6.12
CA THR A 147 0.11 -4.47 6.69
C THR A 147 0.44 -4.88 8.12
N ASN A 148 -0.55 -5.00 9.01
CA ASN A 148 -0.30 -5.17 10.45
C ASN A 148 -0.37 -6.64 10.90
N GLY A 149 -1.04 -7.50 10.13
CA GLY A 149 -1.29 -8.91 10.46
C GLY A 149 -0.28 -9.90 9.90
N ASN A 150 0.94 -9.46 9.60
CA ASN A 150 2.09 -10.30 9.19
C ASN A 150 1.98 -11.00 7.82
N TYR A 151 1.06 -10.61 6.93
CA TYR A 151 1.01 -11.17 5.57
C TYR A 151 2.08 -10.57 4.65
N ALA A 152 2.36 -9.28 4.79
CA ALA A 152 3.35 -8.60 3.97
C ALA A 152 4.78 -8.93 4.40
N LEU A 153 5.64 -9.26 3.43
CA LEU A 153 7.08 -9.24 3.67
C LEU A 153 7.57 -7.80 3.91
N ARG A 154 8.58 -7.68 4.77
CA ARG A 154 9.19 -6.41 5.16
C ARG A 154 10.68 -6.45 4.91
N ARG A 155 11.22 -5.28 4.59
CA ARG A 155 12.66 -5.03 4.54
C ARG A 155 13.23 -4.93 5.97
N PRO A 156 14.55 -5.05 6.16
CA PRO A 156 15.18 -4.91 7.47
C PRO A 156 14.90 -3.58 8.17
N ASP A 157 14.61 -2.52 7.41
CA ASP A 157 14.21 -1.20 7.94
C ASP A 157 12.74 -1.13 8.39
N GLY A 158 12.02 -2.26 8.36
CA GLY A 158 10.62 -2.37 8.76
C GLY A 158 9.62 -1.94 7.69
N ARG A 159 10.05 -1.38 6.55
CA ARG A 159 9.14 -0.95 5.47
C ARG A 159 8.61 -2.15 4.70
N LEU A 160 7.43 -1.98 4.11
CA LEU A 160 6.82 -3.02 3.27
C LEU A 160 7.70 -3.29 2.05
N ALA A 161 7.92 -4.57 1.75
CA ALA A 161 8.70 -5.00 0.59
C ALA A 161 7.83 -5.28 -0.64
N GLU A 162 6.53 -5.47 -0.46
CA GLU A 162 5.60 -5.89 -1.51
C GLU A 162 4.20 -5.31 -1.29
N THR A 163 3.44 -5.16 -2.38
CA THR A 163 2.00 -4.84 -2.35
C THR A 163 1.18 -6.13 -2.16
N PRO A 164 -0.13 -6.05 -1.89
CA PRO A 164 -0.98 -7.24 -1.84
C PRO A 164 -0.93 -8.08 -3.13
N ALA A 165 -0.98 -7.46 -4.32
CA ALA A 165 -0.90 -8.17 -5.59
C ALA A 165 0.44 -8.87 -5.78
N MET A 166 1.54 -8.24 -5.38
CA MET A 166 2.87 -8.85 -5.39
C MET A 166 2.94 -10.04 -4.42
N ALA A 167 2.40 -9.91 -3.21
CA ALA A 167 2.34 -11.00 -2.25
C ALA A 167 1.49 -12.17 -2.77
N GLY A 168 0.35 -11.89 -3.40
CA GLY A 168 -0.48 -12.90 -4.05
C GLY A 168 0.26 -13.65 -5.15
N ALA A 169 1.01 -12.94 -6.00
CA ALA A 169 1.83 -13.56 -7.05
C ALA A 169 2.98 -14.38 -6.49
N ARG A 170 3.66 -13.89 -5.44
CA ARG A 170 4.69 -14.64 -4.72
C ARG A 170 4.15 -15.95 -4.16
N VAL A 171 3.01 -15.91 -3.48
CA VAL A 171 2.36 -17.11 -2.91
C VAL A 171 1.96 -18.07 -4.02
N ALA A 172 1.30 -17.58 -5.09
CA ALA A 172 0.90 -18.38 -6.24
C ALA A 172 2.09 -19.10 -6.88
N ALA A 173 3.21 -18.41 -7.07
CA ALA A 173 4.43 -19.00 -7.62
C ALA A 173 5.08 -20.01 -6.67
N ALA A 174 5.09 -19.75 -5.37
CA ALA A 174 5.71 -20.62 -4.38
C ALA A 174 5.03 -21.99 -4.26
N VAL A 175 3.72 -22.06 -4.45
CA VAL A 175 2.95 -23.32 -4.38
C VAL A 175 2.76 -24.01 -5.74
N ALA A 176 3.10 -23.33 -6.84
CA ALA A 176 2.89 -23.85 -8.18
C ALA A 176 3.95 -24.86 -8.60
N ARG A 177 3.52 -25.88 -9.36
CA ARG A 177 4.42 -26.87 -9.98
C ARG A 177 4.99 -26.41 -11.33
N SER A 178 4.43 -25.36 -11.92
CA SER A 178 4.84 -24.82 -13.22
C SER A 178 4.37 -23.36 -13.39
N PRO A 179 4.96 -22.59 -14.34
CA PRO A 179 4.52 -21.22 -14.63
C PRO A 179 3.03 -21.12 -15.00
N GLY A 180 2.48 -22.09 -15.74
CA GLY A 180 1.06 -22.11 -16.11
C GLY A 180 0.14 -22.25 -14.89
N TRP A 181 0.52 -23.08 -13.92
CA TRP A 181 -0.20 -23.20 -12.65
C TRP A 181 -0.06 -21.95 -11.78
N ALA A 182 1.11 -21.32 -11.77
CA ALA A 182 1.35 -20.08 -11.04
C ALA A 182 0.40 -18.95 -11.49
N ARG A 183 0.21 -18.80 -12.81
CA ARG A 183 -0.77 -17.84 -13.38
C ARG A 183 -2.19 -18.14 -12.91
N ARG A 184 -2.63 -19.40 -13.01
CA ARG A 184 -3.98 -19.80 -12.60
C ARG A 184 -4.24 -19.54 -11.11
N TYR A 185 -3.28 -19.88 -10.24
CA TYR A 185 -3.41 -19.58 -8.82
C TYR A 185 -3.46 -18.09 -8.55
N TYR A 186 -2.62 -17.30 -9.25
CA TYR A 186 -2.65 -15.86 -9.13
C TYR A 186 -3.99 -15.27 -9.59
N GLU A 187 -4.55 -15.73 -10.71
CA GLU A 187 -5.87 -15.32 -11.20
C GLU A 187 -6.99 -15.62 -10.20
N LEU A 188 -6.93 -16.76 -9.51
CA LEU A 188 -7.89 -17.11 -8.45
C LEU A 188 -7.77 -16.18 -7.23
N ILE A 189 -6.55 -15.93 -6.77
CA ILE A 189 -6.25 -15.04 -5.63
C ILE A 189 -6.66 -13.59 -5.98
N ALA A 190 -6.14 -13.07 -7.08
CA ALA A 190 -6.41 -11.70 -7.54
C ALA A 190 -7.89 -11.50 -7.87
N GLY A 191 -8.56 -12.54 -8.38
CA GLY A 191 -10.00 -12.57 -8.62
C GLY A 191 -10.86 -12.67 -7.36
N LEU A 192 -10.26 -12.82 -6.16
CA LEU A 192 -10.96 -13.07 -4.89
C LEU A 192 -11.91 -14.27 -4.95
N LYS A 193 -11.58 -15.27 -5.77
CA LYS A 193 -12.37 -16.50 -5.95
C LYS A 193 -12.00 -17.58 -4.93
N PHE A 194 -10.87 -17.39 -4.27
CA PHE A 194 -10.32 -18.29 -3.26
C PHE A 194 -9.46 -17.45 -2.30
N VAL A 195 -9.64 -17.63 -0.99
CA VAL A 195 -8.93 -16.90 0.09
C VAL A 195 -8.30 -17.90 1.03
#